data_AF-A0A529FJU0-F1
#
_entry.id   AF-A0A529FJU0-F1
#
_cell.length_a   1.000
_cell.length_b   1.000
_cell.length_c   1.000
_cell.angle_alpha   90.00
_cell.angle_beta   90.00
_cell.angle_gamma   90.00
#
_symmetry.space_group_name_H-M   'P 1'
#
loop_
_entity.id
_entity.type
_entity.pdbx_description
1 polymer ?
#
loop_
_entity_poly.entity_id
_entity_poly.type
_entity_poly.pdbx_seq_one_letter_code
_entity_poly.pdbx_strand_id
1 'polypeptide(L)'
;ALSKLESRVLQSALDRTTISKDTNKAVAFHQTFGDRVADTIARIGGSWSFILTFIAFLVLWTFGNVWLLSRDAFDPYPFIFLNLVLSMIAALQAPVIMMSQNRQTERDRIDAAHDYEVNLKAEIEIMALHEKLDELRHSEIIGMRDEILRLAEQVRRIDEKLSARQSP
;
A
#
# COMPACT_ATOMS: atom_id res chain seq x y z
N ALA A 1 -13.36 21.99 -19.56
CA ALA A 1 -13.84 21.74 -18.20
C ALA A 1 -12.93 20.69 -17.58
N LEU A 2 -12.06 21.09 -16.64
CA LEU A 2 -11.12 20.18 -15.99
C LEU A 2 -11.87 19.10 -15.21
N SER A 3 -11.38 17.87 -15.26
CA SER A 3 -11.97 16.74 -14.54
C SER A 3 -11.92 17.02 -13.03
N LYS A 4 -12.94 16.59 -12.29
CA LYS A 4 -13.01 16.74 -10.82
C LYS A 4 -11.77 16.19 -10.09
N LEU A 5 -11.04 15.29 -10.74
CA LEU A 5 -9.78 14.72 -10.27
C LEU A 5 -8.63 15.74 -10.31
N GLU A 6 -8.45 16.40 -11.46
CA GLU A 6 -7.36 17.37 -11.71
C GLU A 6 -7.52 18.59 -10.80
N SER A 7 -8.76 19.07 -10.63
CA SER A 7 -9.04 20.18 -9.72
C SER A 7 -8.73 19.83 -8.26
N ARG A 8 -8.83 18.56 -7.87
CA ARG A 8 -8.55 18.10 -6.51
C ARG A 8 -7.05 17.98 -6.24
N VAL A 9 -6.30 17.50 -7.24
CA VAL A 9 -4.83 17.43 -7.19
C VAL A 9 -4.23 18.83 -7.15
N LEU A 10 -4.73 19.77 -7.97
CA LEU A 10 -4.28 21.17 -7.97
C LEU A 10 -4.55 21.86 -6.62
N GLN A 11 -5.72 21.61 -6.04
CA GLN A 11 -6.11 22.19 -4.75
C GLN A 11 -5.32 21.59 -3.59
N SER A 12 -4.98 20.29 -3.66
CA SER A 12 -4.13 19.63 -2.67
C SER A 12 -2.65 20.02 -2.77
N ALA A 13 -2.17 20.42 -3.95
CA ALA A 13 -0.82 20.95 -4.13
C ALA A 13 -0.66 22.37 -3.55
N LEU A 14 -1.72 23.17 -3.59
CA LEU A 14 -1.74 24.53 -3.02
C LEU A 14 -1.85 24.54 -1.48
N ASP A 15 -2.50 23.54 -0.88
CA ASP A 15 -2.83 23.60 0.54
C ASP A 15 -1.75 23.08 1.50
N ARG A 16 -0.64 22.48 1.03
CA ARG A 16 0.39 21.84 1.90
C ARG A 16 -0.18 20.95 3.01
N THR A 17 -1.43 20.50 2.88
CA THR A 17 -2.05 19.60 3.84
C THR A 17 -1.57 18.21 3.49
N THR A 18 -0.96 17.54 4.46
CA THR A 18 -0.59 16.13 4.36
C THR A 18 -1.82 15.37 3.88
N ILE A 19 -1.75 14.77 2.70
CA ILE A 19 -2.74 13.81 2.20
C ILE A 19 -2.61 12.52 3.02
N SER A 20 -2.59 12.61 4.34
CA SER A 20 -2.98 11.52 5.22
C SER A 20 -4.49 11.60 5.34
N LYS A 21 -5.19 11.59 4.19
CA LYS A 21 -6.62 11.39 4.18
C LYS A 21 -6.79 9.92 4.52
N ASP A 22 -6.93 9.68 5.81
CA ASP A 22 -7.12 8.41 6.50
C ASP A 22 -8.10 7.51 5.72
N THR A 23 -7.61 6.82 4.69
CA THR A 23 -8.38 5.99 3.77
C THR A 23 -9.11 4.89 4.54
N ASN A 24 -8.51 4.49 5.66
CA ASN A 24 -9.05 3.59 6.65
C ASN A 24 -10.36 4.08 7.29
N LYS A 25 -10.55 5.39 7.52
CA LYS A 25 -11.78 5.93 8.13
C LYS A 25 -12.99 5.87 7.20
N ALA A 26 -12.80 5.99 5.89
CA ALA A 26 -13.89 5.88 4.92
C ALA A 26 -14.38 4.42 4.78
N VAL A 27 -13.47 3.45 4.85
CA VAL A 27 -13.82 2.02 4.78
C VAL A 27 -14.40 1.50 6.11
N ALA A 28 -14.05 2.11 7.24
CA ALA A 28 -14.58 1.73 8.56
C ALA A 28 -16.08 2.06 8.73
N PHE A 29 -16.63 3.02 7.97
CA PHE A 29 -17.99 3.53 8.20
C PHE A 29 -19.11 2.63 7.66
N HIS A 30 -18.78 1.56 6.92
CA HIS A 30 -19.76 0.65 6.30
C HIS A 30 -19.61 -0.83 6.71
N GLN A 31 -19.06 -1.14 7.89
CA GLN A 31 -19.06 -2.53 8.37
C GLN A 31 -20.42 -2.89 8.97
N THR A 32 -21.15 -3.78 8.31
CA THR A 32 -22.36 -4.37 8.88
C THR A 32 -22.01 -5.40 9.96
N PHE A 33 -22.98 -5.79 10.80
CA PHE A 33 -22.77 -6.81 11.83
C PHE A 33 -22.33 -8.17 11.21
N GLY A 34 -22.90 -8.52 10.05
CA GLY A 34 -22.50 -9.72 9.30
C GLY A 34 -21.04 -9.67 8.86
N ASP A 35 -20.55 -8.50 8.43
CA ASP A 35 -19.16 -8.34 8.02
C ASP A 35 -18.17 -8.56 9.15
N ARG A 36 -18.52 -8.12 10.38
CA ARG A 36 -17.69 -8.32 11.58
C ARG A 36 -17.64 -9.78 12.01
N VAL A 37 -18.78 -10.47 11.96
CA VAL A 37 -18.87 -11.90 12.29
C VAL A 37 -18.09 -12.72 11.26
N ALA A 38 -18.24 -12.44 9.97
CA ALA A 38 -17.49 -13.12 8.91
C ALA A 38 -15.96 -12.97 9.06
N ASP A 39 -15.47 -11.76 9.35
CA ASP A 39 -14.03 -11.53 9.58
C ASP A 39 -13.50 -12.24 10.82
N THR A 40 -14.32 -12.30 11.88
CA THR A 40 -13.97 -13.00 13.12
C THR A 40 -13.88 -14.50 12.86
N ILE A 41 -14.86 -15.07 12.13
CA ILE A 41 -14.87 -16.48 11.74
C ILE A 41 -13.69 -16.81 10.82
N ALA A 42 -13.39 -15.97 9.82
CA ALA A 42 -12.27 -16.17 8.91
C ALA A 42 -10.92 -16.14 9.65
N ARG A 43 -10.75 -15.22 10.60
CA ARG A 43 -9.52 -15.10 11.41
C ARG A 43 -9.34 -16.28 12.37
N ILE A 44 -10.42 -16.73 13.00
CA ILE A 44 -10.39 -17.88 13.91
C ILE A 44 -10.15 -19.18 13.13
N GLY A 45 -10.86 -19.36 12.00
CA GLY A 45 -10.74 -20.55 11.14
C GLY A 45 -9.36 -20.69 10.48
N GLY A 46 -8.63 -19.60 10.26
CA GLY A 46 -7.28 -19.61 9.70
C GLY A 46 -6.14 -19.86 10.70
N SER A 47 -6.43 -19.97 12.00
CA SER A 47 -5.38 -20.16 13.02
C SER A 47 -4.97 -21.63 13.18
N TRP A 48 -3.67 -21.88 13.28
CA TRP A 48 -3.12 -23.20 13.62
C TRP A 48 -3.65 -23.76 14.95
N SER A 49 -3.90 -22.89 15.94
CA SER A 49 -4.46 -23.31 17.23
C SER A 49 -5.91 -23.80 17.13
N PHE A 50 -6.69 -23.25 16.20
CA PHE A 50 -8.07 -23.68 15.93
C PHE A 50 -8.09 -25.06 15.30
N ILE A 51 -7.23 -25.31 14.31
CA ILE A 51 -7.10 -26.61 13.64
C ILE A 51 -6.76 -27.70 14.66
N LEU A 52 -5.79 -27.46 15.54
CA LEU A 52 -5.39 -28.43 16.57
C LEU A 52 -6.50 -28.72 17.59
N THR A 53 -7.20 -27.67 18.05
CA THR A 53 -8.32 -27.82 19.00
C THR A 53 -9.49 -28.57 18.35
N PHE A 54 -9.77 -28.30 17.08
CA PHE A 54 -10.81 -28.96 16.31
C PHE A 54 -10.51 -30.46 16.12
N ILE A 55 -9.28 -30.81 15.74
CA ILE A 55 -8.83 -32.20 15.65
C ILE A 55 -8.95 -32.90 17.01
N ALA A 56 -8.51 -32.27 18.09
CA ALA A 56 -8.63 -32.82 19.44
C ALA A 56 -10.10 -33.06 19.83
N PHE A 57 -11.00 -32.15 19.48
CA PHE A 57 -12.44 -32.32 19.67
C PHE A 57 -13.00 -33.52 18.89
N LEU A 58 -12.65 -33.67 17.61
CA LEU A 58 -13.08 -34.82 16.79
C LEU A 58 -12.60 -36.15 17.37
N VAL A 59 -11.35 -36.19 17.83
CA VAL A 59 -10.77 -37.36 18.49
C VAL A 59 -11.53 -37.67 19.79
N LEU A 60 -11.74 -36.67 20.65
CA LEU A 60 -12.47 -36.84 21.90
C LEU A 60 -13.92 -37.30 21.68
N TRP A 61 -14.61 -36.74 20.68
CA TRP A 61 -15.96 -37.12 20.29
C TRP A 61 -16.03 -38.58 19.83
N THR A 62 -15.07 -38.98 18.99
CA THR A 62 -14.96 -40.35 18.47
C THR A 62 -14.72 -41.33 19.61
N PHE A 63 -13.72 -41.09 20.46
CA PHE A 63 -13.43 -41.94 21.61
C PHE A 63 -14.59 -42.01 22.61
N GLY A 64 -15.25 -40.87 22.87
CA GLY A 64 -16.44 -40.81 23.73
C GLY A 64 -17.58 -41.67 23.20
N ASN A 65 -17.91 -41.58 21.90
CA ASN A 65 -18.97 -42.38 21.29
C ASN A 65 -18.61 -43.87 21.20
N VAL A 66 -17.35 -44.22 20.91
CA VAL A 66 -16.89 -45.61 20.89
C VAL A 66 -16.92 -46.23 22.29
N TRP A 67 -16.54 -45.49 23.32
CA TRP A 67 -16.66 -45.96 24.71
C TRP A 67 -18.12 -46.11 25.15
N LEU A 68 -18.98 -45.17 24.75
CA LEU A 68 -20.42 -45.19 25.02
C LEU A 68 -21.18 -46.28 24.23
N LEU A 69 -20.62 -46.77 23.10
CA LEU A 69 -21.15 -47.89 22.32
C LEU A 69 -21.26 -49.19 23.13
N SER A 70 -20.52 -49.29 24.24
CA SER A 70 -20.67 -50.42 25.19
C SER A 70 -21.96 -50.37 26.03
N ARG A 71 -22.72 -49.27 25.99
CA ARG A 71 -23.93 -49.06 26.81
C ARG A 71 -25.13 -48.55 26.03
N ASP A 72 -24.96 -47.54 25.16
CA ASP A 72 -25.94 -47.02 24.18
C ASP A 72 -25.30 -45.80 23.49
N ALA A 73 -24.69 -45.99 22.30
CA ALA A 73 -24.00 -44.88 21.61
C ALA A 73 -24.99 -43.84 21.06
N PHE A 74 -24.65 -42.56 21.29
CA PHE A 74 -25.39 -41.43 20.74
C PHE A 74 -25.18 -41.25 19.21
N ASP A 75 -23.95 -41.47 18.72
CA ASP A 75 -23.59 -41.44 17.29
C ASP A 75 -22.71 -42.66 16.95
N PRO A 76 -23.29 -43.83 16.64
CA PRO A 76 -22.54 -45.03 16.30
C PRO A 76 -21.76 -44.86 14.99
N TYR A 77 -20.67 -45.62 14.82
CA TYR A 77 -19.95 -45.71 13.55
C TYR A 77 -20.95 -46.06 12.42
N PRO A 78 -21.07 -45.27 11.33
CA PRO A 78 -20.07 -44.37 10.73
C PRO A 78 -20.18 -42.85 11.08
N PHE A 79 -20.72 -42.48 12.25
CA PHE A 79 -20.84 -41.09 12.75
C PHE A 79 -21.64 -40.16 11.82
N ILE A 80 -22.92 -40.48 11.61
CA ILE A 80 -23.79 -39.75 10.67
C ILE A 80 -24.05 -38.33 11.17
N PHE A 81 -24.22 -38.15 12.48
CA PHE A 81 -24.48 -36.83 13.05
C PHE A 81 -23.27 -35.92 12.92
N LEU A 82 -22.08 -36.42 13.26
CA LEU A 82 -20.84 -35.67 13.10
C LEU A 82 -20.61 -35.27 11.63
N ASN A 83 -20.80 -36.20 10.69
CA ASN A 83 -20.66 -35.92 9.25
C ASN A 83 -21.65 -34.85 8.76
N LEU A 84 -22.89 -34.86 9.25
CA LEU A 84 -23.88 -33.84 8.91
C LEU A 84 -23.43 -32.46 9.39
N VAL A 85 -23.00 -32.35 10.65
CA VAL A 85 -22.52 -31.08 11.22
C VAL A 85 -21.31 -30.55 10.48
N LEU A 86 -20.31 -31.41 10.20
CA LEU A 86 -19.12 -31.05 9.44
C LEU A 86 -19.47 -30.54 8.04
N SER A 87 -20.39 -31.22 7.36
CA SER A 87 -20.84 -30.84 6.01
C SER A 87 -21.54 -29.48 6.01
N MET A 88 -22.38 -29.18 7.01
CA MET A 88 -23.02 -27.86 7.16
C MET A 88 -22.00 -26.75 7.43
N ILE A 89 -21.00 -27.00 8.29
CA ILE A 89 -19.93 -26.04 8.58
C ILE A 89 -19.09 -25.76 7.33
N ALA A 90 -18.71 -26.81 6.59
CA ALA A 90 -17.93 -26.68 5.37
C ALA A 90 -18.70 -25.93 4.27
N ALA A 91 -20.01 -26.19 4.14
CA ALA A 91 -20.86 -25.48 3.17
C ALA A 91 -20.94 -23.97 3.45
N LEU A 92 -20.97 -23.56 4.72
CA LEU A 92 -20.96 -22.15 5.12
C LEU A 92 -19.57 -21.51 5.06
N GLN A 93 -18.49 -22.29 5.09
CA GLN A 93 -17.12 -21.78 5.05
C GLN A 93 -16.80 -21.07 3.73
N ALA A 94 -17.11 -21.68 2.58
CA ALA A 94 -16.72 -21.13 1.28
C ALA A 94 -17.30 -19.72 1.01
N PRO A 95 -18.60 -19.44 1.25
CA PRO A 95 -19.15 -18.09 1.13
C PRO A 95 -18.55 -17.10 2.12
N VAL A 96 -18.31 -17.48 3.38
CA VAL A 96 -17.71 -16.61 4.39
C VAL A 96 -16.28 -16.23 4.01
N ILE A 97 -15.49 -17.20 3.53
CA ILE A 97 -14.13 -16.97 3.02
C ILE A 97 -14.20 -16.03 1.81
N MET A 98 -15.11 -16.28 0.86
CA MET A 98 -15.26 -15.45 -0.34
C MET A 98 -15.68 -14.01 0.01
N MET A 99 -16.58 -13.82 0.98
CA MET A 99 -16.96 -12.50 1.47
C MET A 99 -15.79 -11.76 2.14
N SER A 100 -14.97 -12.48 2.93
CA SER A 100 -13.77 -11.89 3.54
C SER A 100 -12.73 -11.53 2.47
N GLN A 101 -12.52 -12.40 1.48
CA GLN A 101 -11.61 -12.19 0.35
C GLN A 101 -12.05 -10.99 -0.50
N ASN A 102 -13.32 -10.92 -0.92
CA ASN A 102 -13.83 -9.82 -1.73
C ASN A 102 -13.63 -8.46 -1.05
N ARG A 103 -13.75 -8.42 0.28
CA ARG A 103 -13.49 -7.21 1.07
C ARG A 103 -11.99 -6.89 1.21
N GLN A 104 -11.12 -7.89 1.32
CA GLN A 104 -9.66 -7.67 1.29
C GLN A 104 -9.23 -7.13 -0.06
N THR A 105 -9.69 -7.73 -1.16
CA THR A 105 -9.39 -7.26 -2.52
C THR A 105 -9.83 -5.82 -2.78
N GLU A 106 -10.99 -5.40 -2.27
CA GLU A 106 -11.43 -4.01 -2.41
C GLU A 106 -10.52 -3.04 -1.63
N ARG A 107 -10.05 -3.43 -0.43
CA ARG A 107 -9.05 -2.63 0.31
C ARG A 107 -7.73 -2.54 -0.44
N ASP A 108 -7.22 -3.68 -0.91
CA ASP A 108 -5.97 -3.75 -1.65
C ASP A 108 -6.03 -2.88 -2.92
N ARG A 109 -7.18 -2.84 -3.59
CA ARG A 109 -7.41 -1.98 -4.76
C ARG A 109 -7.37 -0.49 -4.41
N ILE A 110 -7.98 -0.10 -3.30
CA ILE A 110 -7.98 1.29 -2.82
C ILE A 110 -6.56 1.71 -2.45
N ASP A 111 -5.83 0.86 -1.72
CA ASP A 111 -4.46 1.13 -1.30
C ASP A 111 -3.54 1.24 -2.52
N ALA A 112 -3.65 0.32 -3.49
CA ALA A 112 -2.89 0.40 -4.74
C ALA A 112 -3.19 1.67 -5.56
N ALA A 113 -4.44 2.12 -5.59
CA ALA A 113 -4.81 3.37 -6.26
C ALA A 113 -4.21 4.60 -5.56
N HIS A 114 -4.14 4.58 -4.23
CA HIS A 114 -3.52 5.64 -3.45
C HIS A 114 -2.00 5.68 -3.64
N ASP A 115 -1.34 4.52 -3.59
CA ASP A 115 0.10 4.41 -3.83
C ASP A 115 0.47 4.93 -5.23
N TYR A 116 -0.36 4.62 -6.23
CA TYR A 116 -0.19 5.16 -7.59
C TYR A 116 -0.28 6.70 -7.63
N GLU A 117 -1.26 7.30 -6.94
CA GLU A 117 -1.42 8.75 -6.87
C GLU A 117 -0.21 9.42 -6.20
N VAL A 118 0.29 8.84 -5.10
CA VAL A 118 1.49 9.33 -4.39
C VAL A 118 2.72 9.24 -5.29
N ASN A 119 2.91 8.12 -5.99
CA ASN A 119 4.05 7.92 -6.88
C ASN A 119 4.03 8.91 -8.05
N LEU A 120 2.87 9.14 -8.67
CA LEU A 120 2.71 10.12 -9.73
C LEU A 120 3.03 11.54 -9.26
N LYS A 121 2.59 11.90 -8.04
CA LYS A 121 2.91 13.20 -7.44
C LYS A 121 4.42 13.36 -7.21
N ALA A 122 5.07 12.32 -6.68
CA ALA A 122 6.51 12.32 -6.48
C ALA A 122 7.28 12.47 -7.80
N GLU A 123 6.83 11.79 -8.87
CA GLU A 123 7.41 11.92 -10.20
C GLU A 123 7.32 13.36 -10.74
N ILE A 124 6.16 14.00 -10.61
CA ILE A 124 5.95 15.41 -11.01
C ILE A 124 6.86 16.35 -10.20
N GLU A 125 6.95 16.15 -8.89
CA GLU A 125 7.83 16.96 -8.03
C GLU A 125 9.31 16.80 -8.41
N ILE A 126 9.75 15.58 -8.74
CA ILE A 126 11.11 15.30 -9.22
C ILE A 126 11.37 16.01 -10.56
N MET A 127 10.45 15.94 -11.51
CA MET A 127 10.58 16.64 -12.80
C MET A 127 10.71 18.17 -12.60
N ALA A 128 9.87 18.75 -11.74
CA ALA A 128 9.93 20.17 -11.42
C ALA A 128 11.24 20.57 -10.71
N LEU A 129 11.79 19.69 -9.86
CA LEU A 129 13.12 19.90 -9.25
C LEU A 129 14.23 19.81 -10.29
N HIS A 130 14.13 18.91 -11.27
CA HIS A 130 15.10 18.76 -12.35
C HIS A 130 15.13 20.01 -13.23
N GLU A 131 13.96 20.54 -13.62
CA GLU A 131 13.85 21.77 -14.41
C GLU A 131 14.49 22.96 -13.70
N LYS A 132 14.24 23.14 -12.40
CA LYS A 132 14.89 24.19 -11.60
C LYS A 132 16.39 23.99 -11.48
N LEU A 133 16.86 22.75 -11.35
CA LEU A 133 18.28 22.45 -11.30
C LEU A 133 18.95 22.81 -12.63
N ASP A 134 18.32 22.48 -13.75
CA ASP A 134 18.84 22.82 -15.09
C ASP A 134 18.89 24.34 -15.31
N GLU A 135 17.87 25.08 -14.87
CA GLU A 135 17.87 26.55 -14.92
C GLU A 135 19.03 27.15 -14.10
N LEU A 136 19.23 26.68 -12.87
CA LEU A 136 20.34 27.12 -12.02
C LEU A 136 21.69 26.79 -12.66
N ARG A 137 21.86 25.56 -13.17
CA ARG A 137 23.10 25.14 -13.83
C ARG A 137 23.40 25.97 -15.07
N HIS A 138 22.38 26.28 -15.86
CA HIS A 138 22.53 27.12 -17.04
C HIS A 138 22.99 28.54 -16.66
N SER A 139 22.38 29.12 -15.63
CA SER A 139 22.75 30.44 -15.10
C SER A 139 24.20 30.47 -14.59
N GLU A 140 24.62 29.46 -13.83
CA GLU A 140 26.01 29.35 -13.35
C GLU A 140 27.01 29.20 -14.51
N ILE A 141 26.68 28.41 -15.54
CA ILE A 141 27.55 28.24 -16.73
C ILE A 141 27.73 29.57 -17.47
N ILE A 142 26.65 30.34 -17.65
CA ILE A 142 26.73 31.67 -18.27
C ILE A 142 27.59 32.61 -17.44
N GLY A 143 27.40 32.63 -16.11
CA GLY A 143 28.20 33.45 -15.20
C GLY A 143 29.69 33.13 -15.27
N MET A 144 30.06 31.85 -15.22
CA MET A 144 31.46 31.41 -15.36
C MET A 144 32.05 31.80 -16.72
N ARG A 145 31.28 31.73 -17.81
CA ARG A 145 31.74 32.14 -19.15
C ARG A 145 32.08 33.64 -19.19
N ASP A 146 31.25 34.49 -18.59
CA ASP A 146 31.50 35.92 -18.53
C ASP A 146 32.74 36.26 -17.69
N GLU A 147 32.95 35.54 -16.58
CA GLU A 147 34.17 35.67 -15.78
C GLU A 147 35.43 35.29 -16.55
N ILE A 148 35.41 34.17 -17.30
CA ILE A 148 36.52 33.74 -18.16
C ILE A 148 36.85 34.80 -19.21
N LEU A 149 35.83 35.37 -19.87
CA LEU A 149 36.03 36.42 -20.89
C LEU A 149 36.64 37.70 -20.28
N ARG A 150 36.20 38.10 -19.08
CA ARG A 150 36.79 39.24 -18.37
C ARG A 150 38.24 38.99 -18.00
N LEU A 151 38.56 37.79 -17.52
CA LEU A 151 39.92 37.39 -17.18
C LEU A 151 40.82 37.41 -18.42
N ALA A 152 40.34 36.89 -19.55
CA ALA A 152 41.07 36.90 -20.81
C ALA A 152 41.39 38.33 -21.29
N GLU A 153 40.42 39.26 -21.21
CA GLU A 153 40.65 40.66 -21.58
C GLU A 153 41.61 41.38 -20.62
N GLN A 154 41.54 41.08 -19.31
CA GLN A 154 42.52 41.60 -18.35
C GLN A 154 43.94 41.14 -18.65
N VAL A 155 44.12 39.85 -18.97
CA VAL A 155 45.42 39.29 -19.39
C VAL A 155 45.92 40.00 -20.64
N ARG A 156 45.06 40.18 -21.66
CA ARG A 156 45.41 40.89 -22.91
C ARG A 156 45.88 42.32 -22.65
N ARG A 157 45.18 43.07 -21.78
CA ARG A 157 45.58 44.44 -21.42
C ARG A 157 46.89 44.50 -20.64
N ILE A 158 47.17 43.52 -19.79
CA ILE A 158 48.44 43.43 -19.06
C ILE A 158 49.58 43.18 -20.05
N ASP A 159 49.38 42.28 -21.01
CA ASP A 159 50.35 41.98 -22.07
C ASP A 159 50.65 43.19 -22.97
N GLU A 160 49.62 43.92 -23.40
CA GLU A 160 49.77 45.17 -24.16
C GLU A 160 50.57 46.22 -23.38
N LYS A 161 50.31 46.38 -22.07
CA LYS A 161 51.05 47.32 -21.21
C LYS A 161 52.50 46.91 -20.97
N LEU A 162 52.78 45.62 -20.83
CA LEU A 162 54.14 45.08 -20.70
C LEU A 162 54.93 45.29 -21.99
N SER A 163 54.31 44.99 -23.13
CA SER A 163 54.89 45.20 -24.46
C SER A 163 55.20 46.68 -24.72
N ALA A 164 54.27 47.59 -24.38
CA ALA A 164 54.49 49.03 -24.51
C ALA A 164 55.60 49.58 -23.59
N ARG A 165 55.87 48.94 -22.45
CA ARG A 165 56.98 49.29 -21.55
C ARG A 165 58.34 48.76 -22.01
N GLN A 166 58.37 47.72 -22.83
CA GLN A 166 59.59 47.10 -23.34
C GLN A 166 60.07 47.69 -24.68
N SER A 167 59.25 48.52 -25.33
CA SER A 167 59.66 49.29 -26.51
C SER A 167 60.56 50.47 -26.10
N PRO A 168 61.86 50.46 -26.49
CA PRO A 168 62.83 51.51 -26.14
C PRO A 168 62.64 52.83 -26.90
#